data_AF-A0A949FES1-F1
#
_entry.id   AF-A0A949FES1-F1
#
_cell.length_a   1.000
_cell.length_b   1.000
_cell.length_c   1.000
_cell.angle_alpha   90.00
_cell.angle_beta   90.00
_cell.angle_gamma   90.00
#
_symmetry.space_group_name_H-M   'P 1'
#
loop_
_entity.id
_entity.type
_entity.pdbx_description
1 polymer ?
#
loop_
_entity_poly.entity_id
_entity_poly.type
_entity_poly.pdbx_seq_one_letter_code
_entity_poly.pdbx_strand_id
1 'polypeptide(L)'
;MKIIEKILSRQEFKNNPPVLLDIGASGKIYEPWREIAKYSICIAFDADEREMKEITIKSGYKKLYIYNKIVSTDNDNKEAKFYLTKSPFCSSLLEPDQKSLDDWNISNLFNITKTVELKTTNLLDALKELGIKQIDWFKTDSQGTDLRIFHSLGDEIINKIIIADFEPGLISAYKNEDKLFHLLSYMEKLPFWINELNLPQAIRINKKIKETILDKKIGYNSDKILNLVLKSSPAWGEVSFINSFKDGSEFSSRDYLLGIALSCAKKQFGFSLELADGGEKKFNDLFFTEIKNDILNEIEVKIERLKFKMPIYRIFRIIKNLIR
;
A
#
# COMPACT_ATOMS: atom_id res chain seq x y z
N MET A 1 -25.70 -4.37 -9.08
CA MET A 1 -24.45 -5.10 -8.74
C MET A 1 -23.35 -4.05 -8.62
N LYS A 2 -22.46 -4.14 -7.62
CA LYS A 2 -21.34 -3.17 -7.52
C LYS A 2 -20.44 -3.31 -8.76
N ILE A 3 -19.95 -2.19 -9.31
CA ILE A 3 -19.09 -2.15 -10.52
C ILE A 3 -17.95 -3.17 -10.46
N ILE A 4 -17.27 -3.23 -9.31
CA ILE A 4 -16.15 -4.17 -9.05
C ILE A 4 -16.59 -5.62 -9.22
N GLU A 5 -17.71 -6.01 -8.59
CA GLU A 5 -18.25 -7.37 -8.68
C GLU A 5 -18.69 -7.72 -10.10
N LYS A 6 -19.26 -6.75 -10.83
CA LYS A 6 -19.65 -6.92 -12.24
C LYS A 6 -18.46 -7.25 -13.12
N ILE A 7 -17.37 -6.52 -12.95
CA ILE A 7 -16.11 -6.73 -13.69
C ILE A 7 -15.49 -8.08 -13.30
N LEU A 8 -15.25 -8.31 -12.01
CA LEU A 8 -14.48 -9.46 -11.53
C LEU A 8 -15.22 -10.81 -11.64
N SER A 9 -16.53 -10.79 -11.91
CA SER A 9 -17.31 -12.02 -12.16
C SER A 9 -17.16 -12.57 -13.57
N ARG A 10 -16.53 -11.83 -14.49
CA ARG A 10 -16.33 -12.29 -15.88
C ARG A 10 -15.33 -13.45 -15.99
N GLN A 11 -15.39 -14.15 -17.12
CA GLN A 11 -14.60 -15.35 -17.35
C GLN A 11 -13.09 -15.08 -17.38
N GLU A 12 -12.67 -13.89 -17.84
CA GLU A 12 -11.25 -13.52 -17.90
C GLU A 12 -10.61 -13.52 -16.50
N PHE A 13 -11.34 -13.10 -15.46
CA PHE A 13 -10.87 -13.09 -14.08
C PHE A 13 -11.01 -14.45 -13.36
N LYS A 14 -11.84 -15.35 -13.90
CA LYS A 14 -11.84 -16.75 -13.43
C LYS A 14 -10.57 -17.47 -13.85
N ASN A 15 -10.13 -17.24 -15.09
CA ASN A 15 -8.95 -17.85 -15.69
C ASN A 15 -7.65 -17.12 -15.31
N ASN A 16 -7.67 -15.79 -15.22
CA ASN A 16 -6.55 -14.95 -14.83
C ASN A 16 -6.93 -13.99 -13.68
N PRO A 17 -7.00 -14.51 -12.44
CA PRO A 17 -7.38 -13.75 -11.25
C PRO A 17 -6.49 -12.51 -11.01
N PRO A 18 -7.00 -11.47 -10.34
CA PRO A 18 -6.16 -10.41 -9.81
C PRO A 18 -5.11 -10.98 -8.84
N VAL A 19 -3.86 -10.50 -8.92
CA VAL A 19 -2.75 -10.93 -8.07
C VAL A 19 -2.27 -9.76 -7.20
N LEU A 20 -2.36 -9.95 -5.88
CA LEU A 20 -1.77 -9.10 -4.86
C LEU A 20 -0.45 -9.73 -4.38
N LEU A 21 0.63 -8.96 -4.45
CA LEU A 21 1.89 -9.26 -3.76
C LEU A 21 1.97 -8.37 -2.51
N ASP A 22 1.95 -8.97 -1.32
CA ASP A 22 1.91 -8.26 -0.03
C ASP A 22 3.14 -8.62 0.82
N ILE A 23 4.03 -7.65 1.01
CA ILE A 23 5.27 -7.79 1.77
C ILE A 23 5.12 -7.00 3.07
N GLY A 24 5.41 -7.64 4.21
CA GLY A 24 5.05 -7.13 5.54
C GLY A 24 3.58 -7.40 5.86
N ALA A 25 3.13 -8.63 5.60
CA ALA A 25 1.72 -9.00 5.69
C ALA A 25 1.30 -9.40 7.12
N SER A 26 0.49 -8.56 7.77
CA SER A 26 -0.07 -8.78 9.13
C SER A 26 -1.16 -9.86 9.24
N GLY A 27 -1.31 -10.73 8.23
CA GLY A 27 -2.26 -11.84 8.21
C GLY A 27 -3.75 -11.48 8.03
N LYS A 28 -4.11 -10.19 8.05
CA LYS A 28 -5.48 -9.70 7.78
C LYS A 28 -5.65 -9.32 6.31
N ILE A 29 -6.90 -9.33 5.83
CA ILE A 29 -7.21 -8.77 4.51
C ILE A 29 -6.88 -7.28 4.53
N TYR A 30 -6.03 -6.85 3.60
CA TYR A 30 -5.75 -5.45 3.35
C TYR A 30 -7.06 -4.72 2.99
N GLU A 31 -7.44 -3.71 3.76
CA GLU A 31 -8.81 -3.14 3.71
C GLU A 31 -9.24 -2.69 2.30
N PRO A 32 -8.40 -1.98 1.51
CA PRO A 32 -8.74 -1.60 0.14
C PRO A 32 -9.01 -2.80 -0.77
N TRP A 33 -8.48 -3.97 -0.42
CA TRP A 33 -8.62 -5.21 -1.18
C TRP A 33 -9.86 -6.03 -0.77
N ARG A 34 -10.59 -5.66 0.28
CA ARG A 34 -11.70 -6.46 0.83
C ARG A 34 -12.78 -6.80 -0.20
N GLU A 35 -13.12 -5.88 -1.09
CA GLU A 35 -14.14 -6.11 -2.14
C GLU A 35 -13.63 -6.98 -3.30
N ILE A 36 -12.31 -7.10 -3.44
CA ILE A 36 -11.61 -7.80 -4.53
C ILE A 36 -11.15 -9.19 -4.08
N ALA A 37 -10.84 -9.36 -2.79
CA ALA A 37 -10.19 -10.53 -2.19
C ALA A 37 -10.78 -11.85 -2.71
N LYS A 38 -12.11 -12.00 -2.70
CA LYS A 38 -12.82 -13.24 -3.09
C LYS A 38 -12.56 -13.70 -4.52
N TYR A 39 -12.06 -12.82 -5.39
CA TYR A 39 -11.73 -13.12 -6.79
C TYR A 39 -10.24 -13.34 -7.03
N SER A 40 -9.39 -13.06 -6.04
CA SER A 40 -7.96 -12.79 -6.23
C SER A 40 -7.04 -13.81 -5.57
N ILE A 41 -5.80 -13.83 -6.06
CA ILE A 41 -4.67 -14.54 -5.46
C ILE A 41 -3.88 -13.53 -4.63
N CYS A 42 -3.56 -13.87 -3.40
CA CYS A 42 -2.61 -13.12 -2.57
C CYS A 42 -1.37 -13.95 -2.30
N ILE A 43 -0.20 -13.33 -2.47
CA ILE A 43 1.10 -13.87 -2.12
C ILE A 43 1.64 -12.99 -0.99
N ALA A 44 1.56 -13.49 0.23
CA ALA A 44 1.91 -12.77 1.45
C ALA A 44 3.28 -13.20 1.97
N PHE A 45 4.13 -12.23 2.29
CA PHE A 45 5.43 -12.43 2.93
C PHE A 45 5.46 -11.70 4.27
N ASP A 46 5.88 -12.41 5.31
CA ASP A 46 6.30 -11.81 6.57
C ASP A 46 7.45 -12.64 7.16
N ALA A 47 8.37 -12.02 7.87
CA ALA A 47 9.49 -12.72 8.53
C ALA A 47 9.28 -12.83 10.05
N ASP A 48 8.33 -12.07 10.60
CA ASP A 48 8.01 -12.06 12.02
C ASP A 48 6.76 -12.92 12.30
N GLU A 49 7.01 -14.15 12.77
CA GLU A 49 5.95 -15.10 13.14
C GLU A 49 4.97 -14.58 14.20
N ARG A 50 5.31 -13.50 14.93
CA ARG A 50 4.42 -12.89 15.94
C ARG A 50 3.13 -12.36 15.32
N GLU A 51 3.19 -11.90 14.06
CA GLU A 51 2.03 -11.37 13.32
C GLU A 51 1.26 -12.45 12.55
N MET A 52 1.82 -13.66 12.40
CA MET A 52 1.26 -14.71 11.54
C MET A 52 0.29 -15.69 12.24
N LYS A 53 -0.03 -15.47 13.53
CA LYS A 53 -0.66 -16.49 14.39
C LYS A 53 -2.12 -16.87 14.07
N GLU A 54 -2.81 -16.21 13.15
CA GLU A 54 -4.24 -16.49 12.86
C GLU A 54 -4.62 -16.57 11.36
N ILE A 55 -3.72 -16.99 10.45
CA ILE A 55 -4.00 -16.84 9.00
C ILE A 55 -4.95 -17.91 8.40
N THR A 56 -5.25 -19.01 9.08
CA THR A 56 -5.61 -20.24 8.33
C THR A 56 -7.06 -20.72 8.29
N ILE A 57 -8.09 -19.95 8.67
CA ILE A 57 -9.46 -20.53 8.66
C ILE A 57 -10.44 -19.88 7.66
N LYS A 58 -10.34 -18.58 7.32
CA LYS A 58 -11.10 -17.95 6.22
C LYS A 58 -10.39 -16.71 5.68
N SER A 59 -9.36 -16.90 4.86
CA SER A 59 -8.54 -15.80 4.33
C SER A 59 -9.32 -14.77 3.50
N GLY A 60 -10.49 -15.14 2.97
CA GLY A 60 -11.31 -14.29 2.09
C GLY A 60 -10.76 -14.16 0.67
N TYR A 61 -9.55 -14.66 0.40
CA TYR A 61 -8.96 -14.72 -0.94
C TYR A 61 -9.44 -15.95 -1.71
N LYS A 62 -9.48 -15.86 -3.05
CA LYS A 62 -9.66 -17.06 -3.91
C LYS A 62 -8.52 -18.05 -3.68
N LYS A 63 -7.29 -17.54 -3.51
CA LYS A 63 -6.12 -18.31 -3.10
C LYS A 63 -5.18 -17.43 -2.27
N LEU A 64 -4.63 -17.96 -1.19
CA LEU A 64 -3.64 -17.30 -0.36
C LEU A 64 -2.40 -18.18 -0.26
N TYR A 65 -1.24 -17.61 -0.57
CA TYR A 65 0.07 -18.20 -0.30
C TYR A 65 0.76 -17.37 0.78
N ILE A 66 1.41 -18.04 1.73
CA ILE A 66 2.05 -17.40 2.87
C ILE A 66 3.48 -17.90 2.94
N TYR A 67 4.42 -16.97 2.89
CA TYR A 67 5.84 -17.23 3.06
C TYR A 67 6.31 -16.60 4.36
N ASN A 68 6.74 -17.44 5.28
CA ASN A 68 7.52 -17.02 6.43
C ASN A 68 9.01 -16.95 6.02
N LYS A 69 9.35 -15.95 5.21
CA LYS A 69 10.69 -15.74 4.64
C LYS A 69 10.91 -14.24 4.48
N ILE A 70 12.16 -13.82 4.63
CA ILE A 70 12.56 -12.46 4.29
C ILE A 70 12.61 -12.33 2.77
N VAL A 71 11.96 -11.30 2.23
CA VAL A 71 12.19 -10.90 0.84
C VAL A 71 13.52 -10.15 0.76
N SER A 72 14.48 -10.70 0.05
CA SER A 72 15.83 -10.13 -0.11
C SER A 72 16.15 -9.91 -1.58
N THR A 73 16.92 -8.85 -1.86
CA THR A 73 17.52 -8.60 -3.18
C THR A 73 18.90 -9.24 -3.34
N ASP A 74 19.44 -9.83 -2.27
CA ASP A 74 20.69 -10.59 -2.29
C ASP A 74 20.41 -12.04 -2.71
N ASN A 75 20.88 -12.41 -3.90
CA ASN A 75 20.63 -13.73 -4.50
C ASN A 75 21.64 -14.80 -4.05
N ASP A 76 22.77 -14.39 -3.47
CA ASP A 76 23.84 -15.32 -3.09
C ASP A 76 23.61 -15.87 -1.67
N ASN A 77 22.97 -15.07 -0.81
CA ASN A 77 22.70 -15.42 0.58
C ASN A 77 21.30 -15.97 0.77
N LYS A 78 21.20 -17.26 1.13
CA LYS A 78 19.93 -17.96 1.43
C LYS A 78 19.40 -17.71 2.84
N GLU A 79 20.19 -17.06 3.68
CA GLU A 79 19.84 -16.68 5.04
C GLU A 79 20.35 -15.27 5.32
N ALA A 80 19.61 -14.52 6.13
CA ALA A 80 19.99 -13.18 6.55
C ALA A 80 19.62 -12.92 8.00
N LYS A 81 20.36 -12.00 8.63
CA LYS A 81 20.07 -11.53 9.98
C LYS A 81 18.81 -10.68 9.99
N PHE A 82 17.88 -11.01 10.87
CA PHE A 82 16.67 -10.26 11.11
C PHE A 82 16.66 -9.72 12.54
N TYR A 83 16.37 -8.43 12.69
CA TYR A 83 16.38 -7.74 13.97
C TYR A 83 14.95 -7.66 14.50
N LEU A 84 14.61 -8.56 15.43
CA LEU A 84 13.32 -8.53 16.11
C LEU A 84 13.33 -7.44 17.17
N THR A 85 12.47 -6.45 17.02
CA THR A 85 12.36 -5.32 17.96
C THR A 85 11.19 -5.50 18.92
N LYS A 86 11.05 -4.55 19.85
CA LYS A 86 9.99 -4.55 20.86
C LYS A 86 8.60 -4.54 20.21
N SER A 87 8.43 -3.77 19.14
CA SER A 87 7.24 -3.81 18.30
C SER A 87 7.46 -4.76 17.11
N PRO A 88 6.62 -5.76 16.87
CA PRO A 88 6.73 -6.61 15.67
C PRO A 88 6.77 -5.79 14.38
N PHE A 89 5.94 -4.74 14.28
CA PHE A 89 5.89 -3.79 13.17
C PHE A 89 7.16 -2.94 12.96
N CYS A 90 8.16 -3.05 13.83
CA CYS A 90 9.44 -2.35 13.66
C CYS A 90 10.61 -3.33 13.50
N SER A 91 10.32 -4.60 13.20
CA SER A 91 11.33 -5.63 12.97
C SER A 91 11.73 -5.61 11.49
N SER A 92 13.02 -5.70 11.21
CA SER A 92 13.53 -5.52 9.84
C SER A 92 14.79 -6.34 9.58
N LEU A 93 15.08 -6.52 8.29
CA LEU A 93 16.40 -6.93 7.81
C LEU A 93 17.47 -5.87 8.13
N LEU A 94 17.06 -4.59 8.17
CA LEU A 94 17.94 -3.49 8.50
C LEU A 94 18.04 -3.30 10.01
N GLU A 95 19.24 -3.04 10.50
CA GLU A 95 19.45 -2.73 11.91
C GLU A 95 18.87 -1.34 12.23
N PRO A 96 18.03 -1.20 13.28
CA PRO A 96 17.56 0.10 13.72
C PRO A 96 18.70 1.07 14.06
N ASP A 97 18.57 2.33 13.62
CA ASP A 97 19.51 3.40 13.99
C ASP A 97 19.10 4.03 15.32
N GLN A 98 19.41 3.34 16.42
CA GLN A 98 19.02 3.75 17.77
C GLN A 98 19.46 5.17 18.12
N LYS A 99 20.62 5.61 17.60
CA LYS A 99 21.15 6.95 17.86
C LYS A 99 20.25 8.03 17.24
N SER A 100 19.79 7.82 16.02
CA SER A 100 18.85 8.72 15.34
C SER A 100 17.45 8.64 15.96
N LEU A 101 17.01 7.43 16.31
CA LEU A 101 15.71 7.17 16.92
C LEU A 101 15.55 7.79 18.31
N ASP A 102 16.63 7.91 19.09
CA ASP A 102 16.61 8.54 20.41
C ASP A 102 16.14 10.00 20.40
N ASP A 103 16.04 10.65 19.24
CA ASP A 103 15.41 11.96 19.11
C ASP A 103 13.88 11.93 18.90
N TRP A 104 13.26 10.75 19.01
CA TRP A 104 11.83 10.54 18.76
C TRP A 104 11.15 9.78 19.90
N ASN A 105 9.89 10.12 20.19
CA ASN A 105 9.09 9.47 21.25
C ASN A 105 8.81 7.98 20.98
N ILE A 106 9.01 7.52 19.75
CA ILE A 106 8.81 6.13 19.32
C ILE A 106 10.08 5.26 19.46
N SER A 107 11.22 5.82 19.89
CA SER A 107 12.52 5.13 20.04
C SER A 107 12.39 3.73 20.66
N ASN A 108 11.61 3.61 21.74
CA ASN A 108 11.47 2.35 22.48
C ASN A 108 10.82 1.21 21.69
N LEU A 109 10.08 1.50 20.63
CA LEU A 109 9.46 0.47 19.77
C LEU A 109 10.52 -0.30 18.96
N PHE A 110 11.63 0.34 18.64
CA PHE A 110 12.72 -0.18 17.81
C PHE A 110 13.82 -0.88 18.61
N ASN A 111 13.73 -0.89 19.94
CA ASN A 111 14.71 -1.60 20.78
C ASN A 111 14.78 -3.07 20.36
N ILE A 112 15.96 -3.53 19.94
CA ILE A 112 16.19 -4.92 19.54
C ILE A 112 16.01 -5.83 20.76
N THR A 113 15.13 -6.82 20.61
CA THR A 113 14.88 -7.87 21.61
C THR A 113 15.66 -9.14 21.30
N LYS A 114 15.82 -9.46 20.02
CA LYS A 114 16.54 -10.65 19.54
C LYS A 114 17.03 -10.42 18.11
N THR A 115 18.18 -11.00 17.76
CA THR A 115 18.61 -11.16 16.38
C THR A 115 18.52 -12.64 16.01
N VAL A 116 17.91 -12.95 14.87
CA VAL A 116 17.74 -14.31 14.37
C VAL A 116 18.26 -14.41 12.94
N GLU A 117 18.65 -15.61 12.50
CA GLU A 117 18.92 -15.90 11.10
C GLU A 117 17.69 -16.56 10.50
N LEU A 118 17.16 -15.99 9.42
CA LEU A 118 15.97 -16.49 8.73
C LEU A 118 16.28 -16.72 7.26
N LYS A 119 15.54 -17.65 6.67
CA LYS A 119 15.61 -17.93 5.24
C LYS A 119 15.17 -16.72 4.44
N THR A 120 15.91 -16.43 3.38
CA THR A 120 15.59 -15.41 2.40
C THR A 120 14.95 -16.04 1.17
N THR A 121 14.29 -15.20 0.39
CA THR A 121 13.83 -15.50 -0.97
C THR A 121 13.87 -14.22 -1.78
N ASN A 122 14.11 -14.31 -3.09
CA ASN A 122 13.80 -13.21 -3.99
C ASN A 122 12.37 -13.39 -4.54
N LEU A 123 11.80 -12.29 -5.06
CA LEU A 123 10.43 -12.28 -5.56
C LEU A 123 10.26 -13.10 -6.84
N LEU A 124 11.22 -13.05 -7.75
CA LEU A 124 11.13 -13.74 -9.04
C LEU A 124 11.10 -15.27 -8.88
N ASP A 125 11.89 -15.82 -7.97
CA ASP A 125 11.89 -17.24 -7.64
C ASP A 125 10.58 -17.66 -7.00
N ALA A 126 10.03 -16.86 -6.09
CA ALA A 126 8.74 -17.15 -5.47
C ALA A 126 7.59 -17.12 -6.50
N LEU A 127 7.61 -16.16 -7.43
CA LEU A 127 6.65 -16.10 -8.55
C LEU A 127 6.78 -17.32 -9.46
N LYS A 128 8.01 -17.70 -9.81
CA LYS A 128 8.31 -18.87 -10.65
C LYS A 128 7.88 -20.18 -9.99
N GLU A 129 8.14 -20.35 -8.69
CA GLU A 129 7.69 -21.51 -7.89
C GLU A 129 6.17 -21.68 -7.97
N LEU A 130 5.43 -20.56 -7.89
CA LEU A 130 3.97 -20.56 -7.94
C LEU A 130 3.39 -20.60 -9.36
N GLY A 131 4.22 -20.51 -10.41
CA GLY A 131 3.79 -20.38 -11.79
C GLY A 131 3.02 -19.08 -12.08
N ILE A 132 3.22 -18.04 -11.26
CA ILE A 132 2.56 -16.74 -11.38
C ILE A 132 3.47 -15.82 -12.20
N LYS A 133 2.92 -15.24 -13.26
CA LYS A 133 3.68 -14.44 -14.24
C LYS A 133 3.43 -12.93 -14.15
N GLN A 134 2.51 -12.51 -13.30
CA GLN A 134 2.09 -11.11 -13.20
C GLN A 134 1.80 -10.73 -11.76
N ILE A 135 1.94 -9.43 -11.49
CA ILE A 135 1.51 -8.77 -10.27
C ILE A 135 0.63 -7.61 -10.72
N ASP A 136 -0.60 -7.55 -10.20
CA ASP A 136 -1.52 -6.46 -10.54
C ASP A 136 -1.47 -5.34 -9.50
N TRP A 137 -1.22 -5.72 -8.24
CA TRP A 137 -1.04 -4.77 -7.15
C TRP A 137 0.13 -5.24 -6.28
N PHE A 138 1.08 -4.32 -6.10
CA PHE A 138 2.25 -4.50 -5.25
C PHE A 138 2.03 -3.71 -3.96
N LYS A 139 2.24 -4.35 -2.81
CA LYS A 139 2.26 -3.69 -1.51
C LYS A 139 3.54 -4.10 -0.78
N THR A 140 4.23 -3.11 -0.26
CA THR A 140 5.39 -3.33 0.60
C THR A 140 5.33 -2.46 1.85
N ASP A 141 5.59 -3.11 2.96
CA ASP A 141 6.01 -2.51 4.22
C ASP A 141 7.17 -3.38 4.75
N SER A 142 8.35 -3.14 4.19
CA SER A 142 9.56 -3.92 4.49
C SER A 142 10.49 -3.21 5.47
N GLN A 143 10.01 -2.15 6.11
CA GLN A 143 10.74 -1.40 7.11
C GLN A 143 12.10 -0.92 6.59
N GLY A 144 12.09 -0.26 5.42
CA GLY A 144 13.24 0.45 4.86
C GLY A 144 13.88 -0.16 3.61
N THR A 145 13.31 -1.22 3.03
CA THR A 145 13.82 -1.84 1.78
C THR A 145 12.80 -1.83 0.63
N ASP A 146 11.79 -0.99 0.76
CA ASP A 146 10.60 -0.98 -0.09
C ASP A 146 10.95 -0.72 -1.57
N LEU A 147 11.80 0.27 -1.80
CA LEU A 147 12.23 0.66 -3.14
C LEU A 147 13.09 -0.43 -3.81
N ARG A 148 14.12 -0.94 -3.12
CA ARG A 148 15.01 -1.96 -3.73
C ARG A 148 14.28 -3.27 -4.00
N ILE A 149 13.33 -3.66 -3.14
CA ILE A 149 12.49 -4.83 -3.36
C ILE A 149 11.63 -4.62 -4.61
N PHE A 150 10.96 -3.47 -4.74
CA PHE A 150 10.17 -3.15 -5.93
C PHE A 150 11.02 -3.15 -7.19
N HIS A 151 12.18 -2.48 -7.17
CA HIS A 151 13.13 -2.42 -8.28
C HIS A 151 13.61 -3.81 -8.73
N SER A 152 13.71 -4.78 -7.79
CA SER A 152 14.14 -6.15 -8.11
C SER A 152 13.18 -6.94 -9.00
N LEU A 153 11.93 -6.48 -9.16
CA LEU A 153 10.95 -7.11 -10.06
C LEU A 153 11.30 -6.93 -11.54
N GLY A 154 12.10 -5.90 -11.87
CA GLY A 154 12.47 -5.55 -13.24
C GLY A 154 11.35 -4.82 -14.00
N ASP A 155 11.76 -4.04 -14.99
CA ASP A 155 10.90 -3.09 -15.71
C ASP A 155 9.70 -3.75 -16.40
N GLU A 156 9.84 -5.00 -16.89
CA GLU A 156 8.76 -5.72 -17.57
C GLU A 156 7.56 -5.95 -16.65
N ILE A 157 7.81 -6.35 -15.39
CA ILE A 157 6.76 -6.57 -14.39
C ILE A 157 6.29 -5.23 -13.85
N ILE A 158 7.22 -4.34 -13.49
CA ILE A 158 6.92 -3.04 -12.89
C ILE A 158 5.97 -2.22 -13.76
N ASN A 159 6.21 -2.14 -15.07
CA ASN A 159 5.39 -1.33 -15.97
C ASN A 159 3.97 -1.87 -16.16
N LYS A 160 3.68 -3.12 -15.76
CA LYS A 160 2.35 -3.73 -15.85
C LYS A 160 1.59 -3.74 -14.52
N ILE A 161 2.25 -3.42 -13.40
CA ILE A 161 1.59 -3.26 -12.11
C ILE A 161 0.61 -2.10 -12.21
N ILE A 162 -0.63 -2.31 -11.76
CA ILE A 162 -1.69 -1.30 -11.81
C ILE A 162 -1.63 -0.39 -10.59
N ILE A 163 -1.40 -0.95 -9.40
CA ILE A 163 -1.28 -0.18 -8.15
C ILE A 163 -0.03 -0.61 -7.38
N ALA A 164 0.72 0.35 -6.87
CA ALA A 164 1.88 0.10 -6.03
C ALA A 164 1.79 0.93 -4.74
N ASP A 165 1.72 0.25 -3.59
CA ASP A 165 1.64 0.84 -2.25
C ASP A 165 2.95 0.61 -1.48
N PHE A 166 3.46 1.66 -0.83
CA PHE A 166 4.75 1.64 -0.13
C PHE A 166 4.68 2.36 1.22
N GLU A 167 5.53 1.95 2.16
CA GLU A 167 5.68 2.58 3.48
C GLU A 167 7.13 3.04 3.80
N PRO A 168 7.77 3.90 2.98
CA PRO A 168 9.16 4.28 3.20
C PRO A 168 9.33 5.30 4.35
N GLY A 169 10.48 5.23 5.04
CA GLY A 169 10.84 6.15 6.11
C GLY A 169 11.11 7.58 5.63
N LEU A 170 10.82 8.57 6.48
CA LEU A 170 11.29 9.96 6.37
C LEU A 170 12.41 10.23 7.38
N ILE A 171 12.22 9.79 8.63
CA ILE A 171 13.26 9.84 9.67
C ILE A 171 14.24 8.69 9.50
N SER A 172 15.43 8.80 10.09
CA SER A 172 16.41 7.70 10.16
C SER A 172 16.02 6.69 11.22
N ALA A 173 15.14 5.75 10.87
CA ALA A 173 14.72 4.66 11.73
C ALA A 173 15.65 3.44 11.60
N TYR A 174 16.17 3.19 10.39
CA TYR A 174 17.05 2.06 10.11
C TYR A 174 18.31 2.50 9.37
N LYS A 175 19.41 1.76 9.57
CA LYS A 175 20.66 2.01 8.85
C LYS A 175 20.51 1.63 7.38
N ASN A 176 20.91 2.53 6.47
CA ASN A 176 20.90 2.34 5.02
C ASN A 176 19.51 2.10 4.38
N GLU A 177 18.46 2.61 5.00
CA GLU A 177 17.10 2.48 4.48
C GLU A 177 16.83 3.35 3.24
N ASP A 178 15.92 2.85 2.40
CA ASP A 178 15.33 3.60 1.30
C ASP A 178 14.32 4.61 1.86
N LYS A 179 14.42 5.87 1.42
CA LYS A 179 13.63 6.98 1.92
C LYS A 179 12.50 7.31 0.96
N LEU A 180 11.47 7.99 1.47
CA LEU A 180 10.37 8.47 0.63
C LEU A 180 10.85 9.28 -0.58
N PHE A 181 11.86 10.14 -0.42
CA PHE A 181 12.38 10.93 -1.54
C PHE A 181 13.14 10.08 -2.59
N HIS A 182 13.78 8.98 -2.20
CA HIS A 182 14.35 8.02 -3.16
C HIS A 182 13.24 7.37 -3.98
N LEU A 183 12.16 6.93 -3.30
CA LEU A 183 11.00 6.32 -3.95
C LEU A 183 10.33 7.30 -4.92
N LEU A 184 10.02 8.52 -4.49
CA LEU A 184 9.38 9.53 -5.33
C LEU A 184 10.23 9.84 -6.58
N SER A 185 11.55 10.00 -6.41
CA SER A 185 12.46 10.24 -7.53
C SER A 185 12.55 9.07 -8.52
N TYR A 186 12.39 7.85 -8.04
CA TYR A 186 12.34 6.66 -8.89
C TYR A 186 11.00 6.57 -9.64
N MET A 187 9.88 6.71 -8.93
CA MET A 187 8.53 6.57 -9.49
C MET A 187 8.19 7.65 -10.53
N GLU A 188 8.77 8.86 -10.41
CA GLU A 188 8.61 9.94 -11.39
C GLU A 188 9.06 9.55 -12.81
N LYS A 189 9.94 8.54 -12.93
CA LYS A 189 10.47 8.06 -14.21
C LYS A 189 9.62 6.95 -14.83
N LEU A 190 8.61 6.47 -14.10
CA LEU A 190 7.75 5.36 -14.49
C LEU A 190 6.35 5.88 -14.84
N PRO A 191 5.52 5.09 -15.55
CA PRO A 191 4.18 5.52 -15.95
C PRO A 191 3.19 5.43 -14.77
N PHE A 192 3.51 6.05 -13.65
CA PHE A 192 2.69 6.07 -12.43
C PHE A 192 2.39 7.50 -12.01
N TRP A 193 1.28 7.68 -11.31
CA TRP A 193 0.92 8.92 -10.65
C TRP A 193 0.53 8.65 -9.20
N ILE A 194 0.75 9.64 -8.33
CA ILE A 194 0.44 9.53 -6.90
C ILE A 194 -1.07 9.61 -6.71
N ASN A 195 -1.67 8.51 -6.25
CA ASN A 195 -3.08 8.44 -5.89
C ASN A 195 -3.34 8.96 -4.47
N GLU A 196 -2.48 8.61 -3.52
CA GLU A 196 -2.61 8.98 -2.13
C GLU A 196 -1.22 9.09 -1.48
N LEU A 197 -1.05 10.06 -0.58
CA LEU A 197 0.13 10.21 0.25
C LEU A 197 -0.29 10.64 1.66
N ASN A 198 -0.20 9.71 2.60
CA ASN A 198 -0.36 9.97 4.02
C ASN A 198 1.02 10.08 4.68
N LEU A 199 1.14 10.98 5.64
CA LEU A 199 2.39 11.22 6.37
C LEU A 199 2.17 10.99 7.87
N PRO A 200 2.16 9.73 8.32
CA PRO A 200 2.12 9.42 9.74
C PRO A 200 3.24 10.12 10.51
N GLN A 201 2.98 10.40 11.78
CA GLN A 201 3.76 11.37 12.54
C GLN A 201 4.29 10.78 13.84
N ALA A 202 5.45 11.29 14.25
CA ALA A 202 6.05 11.05 15.56
C ALA A 202 6.44 12.38 16.21
N ILE A 203 6.68 12.38 17.51
CA ILE A 203 7.06 13.59 18.25
C ILE A 203 8.58 13.61 18.35
N ARG A 204 9.17 14.72 17.92
CA ARG A 204 10.60 14.96 18.08
C ARG A 204 10.87 15.37 19.54
N ILE A 205 11.50 14.47 20.28
CA ILE A 205 11.83 14.63 21.68
C ILE A 205 12.99 13.69 22.01
N ASN A 206 14.10 14.26 22.47
CA ASN A 206 15.25 13.44 22.86
C ASN A 206 14.90 12.58 24.07
N LYS A 207 15.23 11.28 23.99
CA LYS A 207 14.94 10.25 25.00
C LYS A 207 15.45 10.64 26.38
N LYS A 208 16.68 11.16 26.48
CA LYS A 208 17.25 11.61 27.75
C LYS A 208 16.45 12.79 28.32
N ILE A 209 16.07 13.77 27.50
CA ILE A 209 15.25 14.91 27.94
C ILE A 209 13.87 14.42 28.41
N LYS A 210 13.26 13.51 27.66
CA LYS A 210 11.98 12.89 28.02
C LYS A 210 12.07 12.23 29.40
N GLU A 211 13.00 11.31 29.57
CA GLU A 211 13.13 10.50 30.78
C GLU A 211 13.58 11.32 32.01
N THR A 212 14.51 12.26 31.82
CA THR A 212 15.10 13.00 32.95
C THR A 212 14.31 14.23 33.38
N ILE A 213 13.54 14.84 32.49
CA ILE A 213 12.81 16.09 32.75
C ILE A 213 11.30 15.87 32.67
N LEU A 214 10.80 15.45 31.51
CA LEU A 214 9.36 15.48 31.23
C LEU A 214 8.61 14.37 31.97
N ASP A 215 9.12 13.15 31.94
CA ASP A 215 8.51 12.00 32.63
C ASP A 215 8.50 12.24 34.14
N LYS A 216 9.56 12.83 34.71
CA LYS A 216 9.60 13.20 36.15
C LYS A 216 8.63 14.31 36.51
N LYS A 217 8.40 15.27 35.60
CA LYS A 217 7.50 16.40 35.83
C LYS A 217 6.03 16.03 35.67
N ILE A 218 5.71 15.21 34.69
CA ILE A 218 4.33 14.81 34.35
C ILE A 218 3.88 13.62 35.20
N GLY A 219 4.77 12.66 35.44
CA GLY A 219 4.46 11.44 36.17
C GLY A 219 3.73 10.41 35.32
N TYR A 220 2.71 9.77 35.90
CA TYR A 220 1.98 8.67 35.26
C TYR A 220 1.28 9.10 33.96
N ASN A 221 1.31 8.25 32.93
CA ASN A 221 0.77 8.52 31.58
C ASN A 221 1.48 9.66 30.82
N SER A 222 2.76 9.94 31.10
CA SER A 222 3.50 11.00 30.39
C SER A 222 3.41 10.89 28.88
N ASP A 223 3.54 9.69 28.29
CA ASP A 223 3.45 9.48 26.84
C ASP A 223 2.10 9.95 26.24
N LYS A 224 0.98 9.63 26.89
CA LYS A 224 -0.35 10.05 26.42
C LYS A 224 -0.51 11.56 26.50
N ILE A 225 -0.03 12.17 27.57
CA ILE A 225 -0.11 13.63 27.76
C ILE A 225 0.78 14.33 26.74
N LEU A 226 2.02 13.88 26.55
CA LEU A 226 2.95 14.41 25.56
C LEU A 226 2.38 14.32 24.14
N ASN A 227 1.69 13.23 23.81
CA ASN A 227 1.00 13.07 22.51
C ASN A 227 -0.15 14.06 22.28
N LEU A 228 -0.73 14.62 23.35
CA LEU A 228 -1.81 15.62 23.25
C LEU A 228 -1.30 17.06 23.22
N VAL A 229 -0.14 17.33 23.85
CA VAL A 229 0.34 18.71 24.05
C VAL A 229 1.53 19.08 23.17
N LEU A 230 2.32 18.11 22.72
CA LEU A 230 3.47 18.37 21.86
C LEU A 230 3.11 18.20 20.40
N LYS A 231 3.73 19.02 19.56
CA LYS A 231 3.59 18.96 18.11
C LYS A 231 4.30 17.72 17.57
N SER A 232 3.60 16.98 16.71
CA SER A 232 4.12 15.88 15.93
C SER A 232 4.70 16.35 14.59
N SER A 233 5.59 15.55 14.01
CA SER A 233 6.23 15.78 12.70
C SER A 233 6.13 14.50 11.86
N PRO A 234 6.01 14.60 10.52
CA PRO A 234 6.06 13.46 9.63
C PRO A 234 7.28 12.56 9.91
N ALA A 235 7.04 11.26 10.03
CA ALA A 235 8.05 10.28 10.42
C ALA A 235 8.28 9.23 9.33
N TRP A 236 7.23 8.84 8.61
CA TRP A 236 7.29 8.02 7.41
C TRP A 236 6.19 8.43 6.44
N GLY A 237 6.16 7.83 5.25
CA GLY A 237 5.09 8.04 4.29
C GLY A 237 4.39 6.74 3.97
N GLU A 238 3.07 6.78 3.86
CA GLU A 238 2.25 5.74 3.24
C GLU A 238 1.81 6.29 1.88
N VAL A 239 2.37 5.76 0.79
CA VAL A 239 2.14 6.28 -0.55
C VAL A 239 1.59 5.22 -1.48
N SER A 240 0.56 5.60 -2.23
CA SER A 240 -0.13 4.76 -3.20
C SER A 240 0.03 5.37 -4.59
N PHE A 241 0.51 4.57 -5.53
CA PHE A 241 0.63 4.94 -6.94
C PHE A 241 -0.34 4.15 -7.79
N ILE A 242 -0.89 4.79 -8.82
CA ILE A 242 -1.70 4.13 -9.86
C ILE A 242 -0.98 4.30 -11.20
N ASN A 243 -0.93 3.23 -12.00
CA ASN A 243 -0.38 3.28 -13.35
C ASN A 243 -1.22 4.19 -14.26
N SER A 244 -0.57 4.95 -15.13
CA SER A 244 -1.23 5.92 -16.00
C SER A 244 -1.90 5.27 -17.22
N PHE A 245 -1.52 4.04 -17.59
CA PHE A 245 -1.93 3.35 -18.83
C PHE A 245 -1.54 4.11 -20.12
N LYS A 246 -0.59 5.06 -20.04
CA LYS A 246 -0.24 5.95 -21.16
C LYS A 246 0.97 5.50 -21.98
N ASP A 247 1.92 4.76 -21.41
CA ASP A 247 3.23 4.53 -22.03
C ASP A 247 3.58 3.05 -22.24
N GLY A 248 3.79 2.65 -23.51
CA GLY A 248 4.60 1.51 -23.96
C GLY A 248 4.18 0.09 -23.55
N SER A 249 3.30 -0.04 -22.57
CA SER A 249 2.80 -1.29 -22.02
C SER A 249 1.58 -1.72 -22.83
N GLU A 250 1.67 -2.89 -23.47
CA GLU A 250 0.52 -3.51 -24.14
C GLU A 250 -0.47 -4.04 -23.10
N PHE A 251 -1.20 -3.13 -22.46
CA PHE A 251 -2.31 -3.47 -21.59
C PHE A 251 -3.43 -4.10 -22.41
N SER A 252 -3.89 -5.25 -21.93
CA SER A 252 -4.99 -6.03 -22.49
C SER A 252 -6.35 -5.50 -22.04
N SER A 253 -7.43 -5.99 -22.65
CA SER A 253 -8.80 -5.69 -22.18
C SER A 253 -8.99 -6.04 -20.71
N ARG A 254 -8.41 -7.17 -20.26
CA ARG A 254 -8.44 -7.60 -18.85
C ARG A 254 -7.77 -6.58 -17.93
N ASP A 255 -6.68 -5.96 -18.36
CA ASP A 255 -5.94 -5.00 -17.53
C ASP A 255 -6.67 -3.66 -17.43
N TYR A 256 -7.30 -3.20 -18.52
CA TYR A 256 -8.19 -2.04 -18.47
C TYR A 256 -9.38 -2.27 -17.54
N LEU A 257 -10.03 -3.43 -17.65
CA LEU A 257 -11.14 -3.80 -16.77
C LEU A 257 -10.69 -3.88 -15.30
N LEU A 258 -9.54 -4.48 -15.02
CA LEU A 258 -8.99 -4.51 -13.67
C LEU A 258 -8.64 -3.11 -13.18
N GLY A 259 -8.00 -2.29 -14.02
CA GLY A 259 -7.68 -0.89 -13.72
C GLY A 259 -8.92 -0.09 -13.32
N ILE A 260 -10.05 -0.28 -14.02
CA ILE A 260 -11.33 0.32 -13.66
C ILE A 260 -11.79 -0.15 -12.27
N ALA A 261 -11.78 -1.47 -12.02
CA ALA A 261 -12.20 -2.04 -10.74
C ALA A 261 -11.35 -1.55 -9.56
N LEU A 262 -10.02 -1.56 -9.71
CA LEU A 262 -9.09 -1.11 -8.68
C LEU A 262 -9.18 0.41 -8.45
N SER A 263 -9.35 1.19 -9.51
CA SER A 263 -9.55 2.64 -9.40
C SER A 263 -10.87 2.97 -8.71
N CYS A 264 -11.95 2.23 -8.99
CA CYS A 264 -13.21 2.34 -8.25
C CYS A 264 -13.05 1.98 -6.77
N ALA A 265 -12.25 0.96 -6.43
CA ALA A 265 -11.94 0.61 -5.05
C ALA A 265 -11.21 1.75 -4.32
N LYS A 266 -10.29 2.44 -5.01
CA LYS A 266 -9.62 3.67 -4.53
C LYS A 266 -10.46 4.94 -4.69
N LYS A 267 -11.73 4.83 -5.12
CA LYS A 267 -12.67 5.95 -5.36
C LYS A 267 -12.23 6.95 -6.43
N GLN A 268 -11.34 6.55 -7.32
CA GLN A 268 -10.84 7.33 -8.46
C GLN A 268 -11.79 7.23 -9.67
N PHE A 269 -13.04 7.65 -9.50
CA PHE A 269 -14.09 7.49 -10.53
C PHE A 269 -13.78 8.24 -11.83
N GLY A 270 -13.10 9.39 -11.77
CA GLY A 270 -12.67 10.12 -12.96
C GLY A 270 -11.70 9.30 -13.80
N PHE A 271 -10.67 8.74 -13.16
CA PHE A 271 -9.73 7.85 -13.84
C PHE A 271 -10.38 6.54 -14.31
N SER A 272 -11.34 5.98 -13.55
CA SER A 272 -12.14 4.86 -14.01
C SER A 272 -12.90 5.16 -15.32
N LEU A 273 -13.41 6.38 -15.51
CA LEU A 273 -14.06 6.79 -16.77
C LEU A 273 -13.04 6.90 -17.92
N GLU A 274 -11.86 7.45 -17.66
CA GLU A 274 -10.77 7.51 -18.65
C GLU A 274 -10.40 6.11 -19.15
N LEU A 275 -10.26 5.15 -18.23
CA LEU A 275 -9.98 3.76 -18.59
C LEU A 275 -11.15 3.11 -19.32
N ALA A 276 -12.41 3.36 -18.91
CA ALA A 276 -13.56 2.81 -19.60
C ALA A 276 -13.68 3.32 -21.05
N ASP A 277 -13.52 4.63 -21.26
CA ASP A 277 -13.54 5.25 -22.58
C ASP A 277 -12.35 4.79 -23.46
N GLY A 278 -11.15 4.71 -22.88
CA GLY A 278 -9.96 4.19 -23.56
C GLY A 278 -10.10 2.73 -23.95
N GLY A 279 -10.64 1.89 -23.06
CA GLY A 279 -10.88 0.46 -23.31
C GLY A 279 -11.93 0.24 -24.39
N GLU A 280 -13.03 1.00 -24.38
CA GLU A 280 -14.06 0.96 -25.43
C GLU A 280 -13.46 1.24 -26.81
N LYS A 281 -12.70 2.33 -26.94
CA LYS A 281 -12.05 2.72 -28.19
C LYS A 281 -11.01 1.72 -28.67
N LYS A 282 -10.26 1.13 -27.74
CA LYS A 282 -9.14 0.22 -28.07
C LYS A 282 -9.60 -1.19 -28.43
N PHE A 283 -10.63 -1.71 -27.76
CA PHE A 283 -11.05 -3.11 -27.89
C PHE A 283 -12.39 -3.30 -28.58
N ASN A 284 -13.15 -2.23 -28.83
CA ASN A 284 -14.49 -2.28 -29.42
C ASN A 284 -15.44 -3.26 -28.69
N ASP A 285 -15.33 -3.32 -27.36
CA ASP A 285 -16.15 -4.15 -26.48
C ASP A 285 -17.20 -3.28 -25.77
N LEU A 286 -18.49 -3.56 -26.06
CA LEU A 286 -19.64 -2.86 -25.49
C LEU A 286 -19.73 -2.95 -23.95
N PHE A 287 -19.04 -3.91 -23.35
CA PHE A 287 -18.96 -4.00 -21.89
C PHE A 287 -18.28 -2.77 -21.28
N PHE A 288 -17.31 -2.16 -21.96
CA PHE A 288 -16.73 -0.90 -21.48
C PHE A 288 -17.75 0.23 -21.47
N THR A 289 -18.63 0.32 -22.48
CA THR A 289 -19.74 1.27 -22.52
C THR A 289 -20.70 1.06 -21.34
N GLU A 290 -21.01 -0.21 -21.03
CA GLU A 290 -21.86 -0.59 -19.91
C GLU A 290 -21.25 -0.16 -18.56
N ILE A 291 -19.96 -0.44 -18.35
CA ILE A 291 -19.23 -0.05 -17.14
C ILE A 291 -19.09 1.47 -17.02
N LYS A 292 -18.86 2.17 -18.13
CA LYS A 292 -18.82 3.64 -18.17
C LYS A 292 -20.13 4.23 -17.64
N ASN A 293 -21.26 3.71 -18.08
CA ASN A 293 -22.58 4.14 -17.61
C ASN A 293 -22.80 3.84 -16.13
N ASP A 294 -22.37 2.66 -15.65
CA ASP A 294 -22.46 2.34 -14.22
C ASP A 294 -21.62 3.30 -13.35
N ILE A 295 -20.43 3.69 -13.81
CA ILE A 295 -19.58 4.67 -13.11
C ILE A 295 -20.25 6.04 -13.08
N LEU A 296 -20.82 6.50 -14.20
CA LEU A 296 -21.57 7.76 -14.26
C LEU A 296 -22.74 7.76 -13.27
N ASN A 297 -23.52 6.67 -13.21
CA ASN A 297 -24.61 6.50 -12.25
C ASN A 297 -24.11 6.59 -10.79
N GLU A 298 -22.98 5.97 -10.46
CA GLU A 298 -22.38 6.04 -9.11
C GLU A 298 -21.93 7.47 -8.75
N ILE A 299 -21.43 8.24 -9.73
CA ILE A 299 -21.10 9.67 -9.56
C ILE A 299 -22.39 10.48 -9.32
N GLU A 300 -23.43 10.28 -10.13
CA GLU A 300 -24.73 10.95 -10.00
C GLU A 300 -25.36 10.71 -8.63
N VAL A 301 -25.37 9.46 -8.15
CA VAL A 301 -25.88 9.12 -6.81
C VAL A 301 -25.12 9.86 -5.71
N LYS A 302 -23.79 10.03 -5.84
CA LYS A 302 -23.00 10.81 -4.88
C LYS A 302 -23.34 12.29 -4.93
N ILE A 303 -23.51 12.85 -6.13
CA ILE A 303 -23.94 14.24 -6.32
C ILE A 303 -25.30 14.47 -5.65
N GLU A 304 -26.27 13.59 -5.87
CA GLU A 304 -27.58 13.69 -5.24
C GLU A 304 -27.49 13.63 -3.71
N ARG A 305 -26.73 12.67 -3.15
CA ARG A 305 -26.51 12.58 -1.70
C ARG A 305 -25.89 13.85 -1.10
N LEU A 306 -25.02 14.54 -1.83
CA LEU A 306 -24.45 15.81 -1.38
C LEU A 306 -25.51 16.91 -1.33
N LYS A 307 -26.41 16.98 -2.32
CA LYS A 307 -27.53 17.95 -2.33
C LYS A 307 -28.41 17.80 -1.08
N PHE A 308 -28.69 16.56 -0.65
CA PHE A 308 -29.49 16.29 0.55
C PHE A 308 -28.75 16.57 1.88
N LYS A 309 -27.41 16.52 1.90
CA LYS A 309 -26.61 16.75 3.12
C LYS A 309 -26.16 18.20 3.33
N MET A 310 -26.37 19.08 2.36
CA MET A 310 -25.99 20.47 2.51
C MET A 310 -27.06 21.26 3.29
N PRO A 311 -26.70 21.98 4.37
CA PRO A 311 -27.62 22.95 4.97
C PRO A 311 -27.99 24.00 3.92
N ILE A 312 -29.28 24.33 3.84
CA ILE A 312 -29.91 25.18 2.80
C ILE A 312 -29.08 26.44 2.46
N TYR A 313 -28.41 27.04 3.44
CA TYR A 313 -27.58 28.24 3.25
C TYR A 313 -26.34 28.05 2.34
N ARG A 314 -25.74 26.84 2.25
CA ARG A 314 -24.59 26.56 1.37
C ARG A 314 -24.99 26.38 -0.09
N ILE A 315 -26.19 25.88 -0.34
CA ILE A 315 -26.77 25.75 -1.70
C ILE A 315 -26.89 27.14 -2.33
N PHE A 316 -27.40 28.13 -1.61
CA PHE A 316 -27.47 29.53 -2.08
C PHE A 316 -26.08 30.13 -2.37
N ARG A 317 -25.04 29.76 -1.61
CA ARG A 317 -23.69 30.29 -1.82
C ARG A 317 -23.00 29.71 -3.06
N ILE A 318 -23.22 28.43 -3.36
CA ILE A 318 -22.67 27.78 -4.55
C ILE A 318 -23.38 28.26 -5.81
N ILE A 319 -24.72 28.39 -5.77
CA ILE A 319 -25.50 28.94 -6.90
C ILE A 319 -25.08 30.39 -7.20
N LYS A 320 -24.81 31.21 -6.17
CA LYS A 320 -24.37 32.60 -6.35
C LYS A 320 -22.94 32.73 -6.94
N ASN A 321 -22.10 31.71 -6.78
CA ASN A 321 -20.75 31.66 -7.35
C ASN A 321 -20.71 31.06 -8.77
N LEU A 322 -21.78 30.39 -9.21
CA LEU A 322 -21.90 29.85 -10.57
C LEU A 322 -22.55 30.85 -11.56
N ILE A 323 -23.11 31.96 -11.07
CA ILE A 323 -23.76 33.03 -11.87
C ILE A 323 -22.86 34.29 -11.94
N ARG A 324 -21.56 34.15 -11.67
CA ARG A 324 -20.55 35.21 -11.78
C ARG A 324 -19.45 34.76 -12.73
#